data_AF-A0A2G5C7H1-F1
#
_entry.id   AF-A0A2G5C7H1-F1
#
_cell.length_a   1.000
_cell.length_b   1.000
_cell.length_c   1.000
_cell.angle_alpha   90.00
_cell.angle_beta   90.00
_cell.angle_gamma   90.00
#
_symmetry.space_group_name_H-M   'P 1'
#
loop_
_entity.id
_entity.type
_entity.pdbx_description
1 polymer ?
#
loop_
_entity_poly.entity_id
_entity_poly.type
_entity_poly.pdbx_seq_one_letter_code
_entity_poly.pdbx_strand_id
1 'polypeptide(L)'
;MAPLIQSTQPWVEKYRPRQVKDVAHQDEVIRVLTNTLETTSCPHMLFYGPPGTGKTTTALAICHQLFGPELYKSRVLELNASDDRGINVVRTKIKDFAAVAVGTRGRQGGYPCPPYKIIILDEADSMTEDAQNALRRTMETYSKVTRFIFICNYISRIIEPLASRCAKFRFKPLSDDIMTNRILHICTEEGLNLDPEALATLSSISQGDLRRAITYLQVIPQAVVQALFAACKSGDFDLANKEVNNVIAEGYPVSQMFLQLMEVIVEANDITDEQKARICSKLGEADKCLIDGADEYLQLLDVASNTMRALCNMPQEFSYT
;
A
#
# COMPACT_ATOMS: atom_id res chain seq x y z
N MET A 1 -21.43 -20.97 14.65
CA MET A 1 -20.35 -19.97 14.64
C MET A 1 -19.68 -20.10 13.28
N ALA A 2 -20.01 -19.24 12.33
CA ALA A 2 -19.42 -19.32 11.00
C ALA A 2 -17.91 -19.06 11.11
N PRO A 3 -17.05 -19.80 10.39
CA PRO A 3 -15.63 -19.49 10.39
C PRO A 3 -15.49 -18.05 9.89
N LEU A 4 -14.77 -17.22 10.66
CA LEU A 4 -14.29 -15.93 10.17
C LEU A 4 -13.53 -16.24 8.88
N ILE A 5 -14.10 -15.88 7.73
CA ILE A 5 -13.40 -15.88 6.46
C ILE A 5 -12.26 -14.89 6.70
N GLN A 6 -11.07 -15.41 7.03
CA GLN A 6 -9.87 -14.61 7.14
C GLN A 6 -9.69 -14.01 5.75
N SER A 7 -10.01 -12.72 5.61
CA SER A 7 -9.67 -11.99 4.41
C SER A 7 -8.17 -12.14 4.25
N THR A 8 -7.72 -12.78 3.17
CA THR A 8 -6.30 -12.94 2.82
C THR A 8 -5.64 -11.61 2.41
N GLN A 9 -6.30 -10.50 2.73
CA GLN A 9 -5.86 -9.16 2.44
C GLN A 9 -4.90 -8.67 3.55
N PRO A 10 -3.79 -8.01 3.20
CA PRO A 10 -2.86 -7.45 4.17
C PRO A 10 -3.55 -6.50 5.13
N TRP A 11 -3.07 -6.47 6.37
CA TRP A 11 -3.63 -5.66 7.44
C TRP A 11 -3.57 -4.17 7.12
N VAL A 12 -2.55 -3.74 6.37
CA VAL A 12 -2.43 -2.37 5.86
C VAL A 12 -3.66 -1.96 5.06
N GLU A 13 -4.20 -2.85 4.23
CA GLU A 13 -5.39 -2.60 3.43
C GLU A 13 -6.69 -2.91 4.18
N LYS A 14 -6.72 -4.02 4.92
CA LYS A 14 -7.88 -4.45 5.73
C LYS A 14 -8.29 -3.36 6.73
N TYR A 15 -7.31 -2.77 7.41
CA TYR A 15 -7.51 -1.72 8.40
C TYR A 15 -7.38 -0.31 7.83
N ARG A 16 -7.32 -0.15 6.50
CA ARG A 16 -7.27 1.17 5.85
C ARG A 16 -8.55 1.95 6.20
N PRO A 17 -8.44 3.12 6.88
CA PRO A 17 -9.58 3.97 7.20
C PRO A 17 -10.45 4.29 5.97
N ARG A 18 -11.77 4.09 6.10
CA ARG A 18 -12.75 4.41 5.04
C ARG A 18 -13.43 5.76 5.25
N GLN A 19 -13.35 6.32 6.46
CA GLN A 19 -13.91 7.61 6.82
C GLN A 19 -12.78 8.55 7.22
N VAL A 20 -12.93 9.85 6.91
CA VAL A 20 -11.93 10.86 7.27
C VAL A 20 -11.74 10.95 8.79
N LYS A 21 -12.80 10.69 9.58
CA LYS A 21 -12.76 10.65 11.05
C LYS A 21 -11.94 9.47 11.61
N ASP A 22 -11.82 8.38 10.85
CA ASP A 22 -11.14 7.16 11.27
C ASP A 22 -9.65 7.18 10.91
N VAL A 23 -9.23 8.21 10.15
CA VAL A 23 -7.82 8.47 9.87
C VAL A 23 -7.20 8.94 11.17
N ALA A 24 -6.22 8.19 11.64
CA ALA A 24 -5.49 8.49 12.86
C ALA A 24 -4.59 9.71 12.62
N HIS A 25 -5.10 10.95 12.56
CA HIS A 25 -4.23 12.14 12.46
C HIS A 25 -4.88 13.52 12.69
N GLN A 26 -4.13 14.42 13.33
CA GLN A 26 -4.29 15.88 13.43
C GLN A 26 -5.72 16.42 13.31
N ASP A 27 -6.36 16.66 14.45
CA ASP A 27 -7.71 17.23 14.56
C ASP A 27 -7.90 18.47 13.69
N GLU A 28 -6.87 19.30 13.51
CA GLU A 28 -6.91 20.47 12.63
C GLU A 28 -7.19 20.12 11.17
N VAL A 29 -6.45 19.17 10.60
CA VAL A 29 -6.61 18.77 9.19
C VAL A 29 -7.95 18.06 8.99
N ILE A 30 -8.30 17.12 9.88
CA ILE A 30 -9.58 16.41 9.83
C ILE A 30 -10.75 17.38 9.96
N ARG A 31 -10.67 18.37 10.86
CA ARG A 31 -11.73 19.37 11.03
C ARG A 31 -11.93 20.20 9.77
N VAL A 32 -10.85 20.67 9.15
CA VAL A 32 -10.92 21.44 7.89
C VAL A 32 -11.52 20.57 6.77
N LEU A 33 -11.08 19.32 6.65
CA LEU A 33 -11.59 18.39 5.64
C LEU A 33 -13.06 18.06 5.88
N THR A 34 -13.48 17.86 7.13
CA THR A 34 -14.88 17.57 7.50
C THR A 34 -15.79 18.75 7.14
N ASN A 35 -15.38 19.97 7.47
CA ASN A 35 -16.11 21.18 7.07
C ASN A 35 -16.19 21.32 5.54
N THR A 36 -15.14 20.92 4.82
CA THR A 36 -15.11 20.94 3.35
C THR A 36 -16.07 19.91 2.74
N LEU A 37 -16.21 18.75 3.38
CA LEU A 37 -17.16 17.71 2.98
C LEU A 37 -18.62 18.16 3.19
N GLU A 38 -18.91 18.81 4.32
CA GLU A 38 -20.25 19.35 4.62
C GLU A 38 -20.68 20.44 3.65
N THR A 39 -19.75 21.34 3.31
CA THR A 39 -20.00 22.44 2.36
C THR A 39 -20.01 21.97 0.91
N THR A 40 -19.60 20.73 0.63
CA THR A 40 -19.49 20.13 -0.72
C THR A 40 -18.65 20.94 -1.71
N SER A 41 -17.81 21.85 -1.20
CA SER A 41 -16.98 22.75 -1.99
C SER A 41 -15.51 22.40 -1.78
N CYS A 42 -15.04 21.31 -2.40
CA CYS A 42 -13.62 20.98 -2.35
C CYS A 42 -12.79 21.88 -3.28
N PRO A 43 -11.74 22.58 -2.78
CA PRO A 43 -10.70 23.16 -3.63
C PRO A 43 -9.80 22.06 -4.21
N HIS A 44 -8.85 22.43 -5.08
CA HIS A 44 -7.70 21.55 -5.35
C HIS A 44 -6.90 21.37 -4.07
N MET A 45 -6.41 20.16 -3.78
CA MET A 45 -5.71 19.84 -2.54
C MET A 45 -4.32 19.29 -2.84
N LEU A 46 -3.37 19.62 -1.96
CA LEU A 46 -2.01 19.11 -1.99
C LEU A 46 -1.69 18.50 -0.63
N PHE A 47 -1.57 17.18 -0.58
CA PHE A 47 -1.21 16.41 0.61
C PHE A 47 0.27 16.09 0.57
N TYR A 48 1.01 16.56 1.57
CA TYR A 48 2.46 16.34 1.61
C TYR A 48 2.94 15.97 3.01
N GLY A 49 3.96 15.11 3.08
CA GLY A 49 4.53 14.64 4.34
C GLY A 49 5.23 13.29 4.21
N PRO A 50 5.83 12.77 5.28
CA PRO A 50 6.52 11.48 5.29
C PRO A 50 5.62 10.29 4.85
N PRO A 51 6.19 9.17 4.41
CA PRO A 51 5.44 7.95 4.09
C PRO A 51 4.69 7.43 5.34
N GLY A 52 3.65 6.62 5.14
CA GLY A 52 2.92 5.99 6.24
C GLY A 52 2.03 6.91 7.10
N THR A 53 1.94 8.20 6.77
CA THR A 53 1.17 9.20 7.53
C THR A 53 -0.32 9.28 7.14
N GLY A 54 -0.80 8.42 6.24
CA GLY A 54 -2.22 8.35 5.86
C GLY A 54 -2.67 9.31 4.76
N LYS A 55 -1.76 9.87 3.95
CA LYS A 55 -2.09 10.79 2.84
C LYS A 55 -3.05 10.18 1.81
N THR A 56 -2.67 9.05 1.21
CA THR A 56 -3.47 8.30 0.23
C THR A 56 -4.79 7.83 0.84
N THR A 57 -4.75 7.28 2.05
CA THR A 57 -5.93 6.90 2.82
C THR A 57 -6.92 8.05 2.97
N THR A 58 -6.44 9.25 3.33
CA THR A 58 -7.30 10.43 3.52
C THR A 58 -7.95 10.86 2.20
N ALA A 59 -7.21 10.87 1.10
CA ALA A 59 -7.73 11.21 -0.22
C ALA A 59 -8.85 10.24 -0.66
N LEU A 60 -8.62 8.95 -0.48
CA LEU A 60 -9.59 7.90 -0.80
C LEU A 60 -10.82 7.98 0.12
N ALA A 61 -10.64 8.22 1.42
CA ALA A 61 -11.74 8.37 2.38
C ALA A 61 -12.65 9.56 2.03
N ILE A 62 -12.08 10.70 1.63
CA ILE A 62 -12.84 11.86 1.11
C ILE A 62 -13.67 11.44 -0.09
N CYS A 63 -13.06 10.74 -1.05
CA CYS A 63 -13.74 10.32 -2.27
C CYS A 63 -14.86 9.32 -2.01
N HIS A 64 -14.66 8.37 -1.10
CA HIS A 64 -15.70 7.43 -0.68
C HIS A 64 -16.86 8.13 0.05
N GLN A 65 -16.57 9.12 0.90
CA GLN A 65 -17.61 9.88 1.61
C GLN A 65 -18.40 10.83 0.71
N LEU A 66 -17.80 11.35 -0.37
CA LEU A 66 -18.50 12.20 -1.34
C LEU A 66 -19.33 11.37 -2.34
N PHE A 67 -18.73 10.36 -2.97
CA PHE A 67 -19.38 9.70 -4.10
C PHE A 67 -20.09 8.40 -3.73
N GLY A 68 -19.82 7.83 -2.56
CA GLY A 68 -20.32 6.51 -2.19
C GLY A 68 -19.79 5.39 -3.12
N PRO A 69 -20.16 4.12 -2.90
CA PRO A 69 -19.62 2.99 -3.65
C PRO A 69 -20.04 2.95 -5.12
N GLU A 70 -21.23 3.46 -5.46
CA GLU A 70 -21.77 3.38 -6.82
C GLU A 70 -21.09 4.38 -7.78
N LEU A 71 -20.95 5.64 -7.37
CA LEU A 71 -20.42 6.69 -8.23
C LEU A 71 -18.90 6.80 -8.17
N TYR A 72 -18.23 6.17 -7.19
CA TYR A 72 -16.78 6.22 -7.01
C TYR A 72 -16.03 5.93 -8.32
N LYS A 73 -16.31 4.79 -8.97
CA LYS A 73 -15.64 4.37 -10.22
C LYS A 73 -15.86 5.32 -11.39
N SER A 74 -16.94 6.11 -11.37
CA SER A 74 -17.28 7.06 -12.44
C SER A 74 -16.75 8.48 -12.18
N ARG A 75 -16.52 8.83 -10.92
CA ARG A 75 -16.20 10.19 -10.45
C ARG A 75 -14.77 10.37 -10.00
N VAL A 76 -14.08 9.27 -9.69
CA VAL A 76 -12.72 9.27 -9.15
C VAL A 76 -11.81 8.58 -10.15
N LEU A 77 -10.72 9.26 -10.51
CA LEU A 77 -9.62 8.68 -11.25
C LEU A 77 -8.38 8.71 -10.35
N GLU A 78 -7.88 7.54 -9.99
CA GLU A 78 -6.61 7.37 -9.29
C GLU A 78 -5.53 7.02 -10.31
N LEU A 79 -4.43 7.76 -10.30
CA LEU A 79 -3.23 7.45 -11.08
C LEU A 79 -2.03 7.48 -10.14
N ASN A 80 -1.25 6.41 -10.16
CA ASN A 80 0.08 6.41 -9.58
C ASN A 80 1.06 7.00 -10.61
N ALA A 81 1.66 8.14 -10.29
CA ALA A 81 2.49 8.88 -11.24
C ALA A 81 3.82 8.18 -11.56
N SER A 82 4.29 7.26 -10.70
CA SER A 82 5.54 6.52 -10.90
C SER A 82 5.42 5.37 -11.91
N ASP A 83 4.26 4.74 -12.05
CA ASP A 83 4.05 3.60 -12.95
C ASP A 83 3.66 4.04 -14.38
N ASP A 84 2.80 5.06 -14.50
CA ASP A 84 2.28 5.59 -15.77
C ASP A 84 3.24 6.63 -16.39
N ARG A 85 4.53 6.29 -16.52
CA ARG A 85 5.67 7.19 -16.85
C ARG A 85 5.59 7.99 -18.16
N GLY A 86 4.61 7.72 -19.03
CA GLY A 86 4.45 8.45 -20.28
C GLY A 86 3.79 9.82 -20.07
N ILE A 87 4.53 10.93 -20.28
CA ILE A 87 3.98 12.30 -20.27
C ILE A 87 2.70 12.42 -21.12
N ASN A 88 2.65 11.70 -22.25
CA ASN A 88 1.50 11.68 -23.15
C ASN A 88 0.34 10.84 -22.62
N VAL A 89 0.62 9.76 -21.88
CA VAL A 89 -0.40 8.88 -21.30
C VAL A 89 -1.12 9.61 -20.17
N VAL A 90 -0.36 10.21 -19.24
CA VAL A 90 -0.91 11.01 -18.14
C VAL A 90 -1.71 12.19 -18.67
N ARG A 91 -1.17 12.94 -19.63
CA ARG A 91 -1.86 14.09 -20.23
C ARG A 91 -3.18 13.71 -20.91
N THR A 92 -3.19 12.63 -21.68
CA THR A 92 -4.37 12.22 -22.44
C THR A 92 -5.44 11.62 -21.52
N LYS A 93 -5.07 10.67 -20.66
CA LYS A 93 -5.99 10.05 -19.68
C LYS A 93 -6.66 11.11 -18.79
N ILE A 94 -5.87 12.05 -18.25
CA ILE A 94 -6.40 13.12 -17.38
C ILE A 94 -7.29 14.08 -18.15
N LYS A 95 -6.88 14.47 -19.37
CA LYS A 95 -7.67 15.38 -20.20
C LYS A 95 -9.02 14.77 -20.58
N ASP A 96 -9.02 13.51 -21.01
CA ASP A 96 -10.24 12.81 -21.42
C ASP A 96 -11.19 12.63 -20.24
N PHE A 97 -10.67 12.24 -19.07
CA PHE A 97 -11.48 12.10 -17.85
C PHE A 97 -12.06 13.44 -17.37
N ALA A 98 -11.25 14.51 -17.43
CA ALA A 98 -11.66 15.85 -17.04
C ALA A 98 -12.67 16.48 -18.02
N ALA A 99 -12.61 16.12 -19.30
CA ALA A 99 -13.52 16.62 -20.33
C ALA A 99 -14.90 15.97 -20.29
N VAL A 100 -15.02 14.72 -19.81
CA VAL A 100 -16.30 14.03 -19.71
C VAL A 100 -17.23 14.79 -18.76
N ALA A 101 -18.41 15.18 -19.24
CA ALA A 101 -19.40 15.90 -18.44
C ALA A 101 -20.00 15.01 -17.34
N VAL A 102 -20.42 15.64 -16.25
CA VAL A 102 -21.21 15.05 -15.17
C VAL A 102 -22.45 15.94 -15.01
N GLY A 103 -23.66 15.46 -15.24
CA GLY A 103 -24.37 14.52 -14.40
C GLY A 103 -24.78 15.17 -13.07
N THR A 104 -25.72 16.12 -13.06
CA THR A 104 -26.26 16.71 -11.81
C THR A 104 -27.29 15.76 -11.20
N ARG A 105 -26.85 14.60 -10.70
CA ARG A 105 -27.73 13.71 -9.93
C ARG A 105 -27.70 14.18 -8.48
N GLY A 106 -28.85 14.66 -7.97
CA GLY A 106 -29.04 14.95 -6.56
C GLY A 106 -28.82 13.69 -5.70
N ARG A 107 -28.58 13.88 -4.39
CA ARG A 107 -28.25 12.83 -3.38
C ARG A 107 -28.82 11.45 -3.74
N GLN A 108 -27.99 10.57 -4.30
CA GLN A 108 -28.32 9.16 -4.48
C GLN A 108 -27.69 8.38 -3.32
N GLY A 109 -28.47 7.54 -2.63
CA GLY A 109 -27.96 6.64 -1.59
C GLY A 109 -27.47 7.30 -0.28
N GLY A 110 -27.87 8.53 0.02
CA GLY A 110 -27.51 9.21 1.28
C GLY A 110 -26.16 9.92 1.30
N TYR A 111 -25.40 9.90 0.18
CA TYR A 111 -24.12 10.60 0.06
C TYR A 111 -24.29 12.01 -0.56
N PRO A 112 -23.49 13.00 -0.12
CA PRO A 112 -23.44 14.30 -0.77
C PRO A 112 -22.74 14.15 -2.11
N CYS A 113 -23.47 14.21 -3.23
CA CYS A 113 -22.90 14.07 -4.58
C CYS A 113 -22.69 15.44 -5.27
N PRO A 114 -21.54 16.12 -5.09
CA PRO A 114 -21.25 17.35 -5.78
C PRO A 114 -21.20 17.21 -7.32
N PRO A 115 -21.46 18.29 -8.06
CA PRO A 115 -21.39 18.32 -9.52
C PRO A 115 -19.94 18.45 -10.04
N TYR A 116 -18.98 17.74 -9.42
CA TYR A 116 -17.61 17.65 -9.91
C TYR A 116 -17.07 16.22 -9.81
N LYS A 117 -15.87 16.03 -10.36
CA LYS A 117 -15.06 14.81 -10.30
C LYS A 117 -13.78 15.07 -9.52
N ILE A 118 -13.13 14.00 -9.07
CA ILE A 118 -11.84 14.09 -8.40
C ILE A 118 -10.83 13.25 -9.17
N ILE A 119 -9.64 13.81 -9.38
CA ILE A 119 -8.47 13.10 -9.87
C ILE A 119 -7.45 13.07 -8.75
N ILE A 120 -7.03 11.88 -8.35
CA ILE A 120 -5.98 11.64 -7.36
C ILE A 120 -4.72 11.30 -8.14
N LEU A 121 -3.66 12.08 -7.90
CA LEU A 121 -2.32 11.82 -8.42
C LEU A 121 -1.44 11.46 -7.24
N ASP A 122 -1.18 10.16 -7.07
CA ASP A 122 -0.26 9.67 -6.05
C ASP A 122 1.18 9.73 -6.56
N GLU A 123 2.13 9.91 -5.64
CA GLU A 123 3.56 10.10 -5.92
C GLU A 123 3.84 11.21 -6.95
N ALA A 124 3.12 12.32 -6.84
CA ALA A 124 3.24 13.46 -7.77
C ALA A 124 4.64 14.10 -7.78
N ASP A 125 5.46 13.85 -6.76
CA ASP A 125 6.88 14.23 -6.70
C ASP A 125 7.78 13.45 -7.67
N SER A 126 7.33 12.29 -8.15
CA SER A 126 8.00 11.50 -9.19
C SER A 126 7.69 11.98 -10.61
N MET A 127 6.77 12.95 -10.78
CA MET A 127 6.43 13.52 -12.09
C MET A 127 7.50 14.48 -12.59
N THR A 128 7.79 14.42 -13.90
CA THR A 128 8.64 15.41 -14.57
C THR A 128 8.00 16.80 -14.56
N GLU A 129 8.82 17.85 -14.52
CA GLU A 129 8.33 19.24 -14.52
C GLU A 129 7.50 19.57 -15.77
N ASP A 130 7.83 18.99 -16.92
CA ASP A 130 7.06 19.15 -18.16
C ASP A 130 5.65 18.58 -18.04
N ALA A 131 5.51 17.41 -17.40
CA ALA A 131 4.21 16.80 -17.14
C ALA A 131 3.38 17.68 -16.19
N GLN A 132 3.99 18.19 -15.12
CA GLN A 132 3.34 19.11 -14.20
C GLN A 132 2.90 20.42 -14.88
N ASN A 133 3.73 20.99 -15.74
CA ASN A 133 3.41 22.18 -16.53
C ASN A 133 2.25 21.93 -17.51
N ALA A 134 2.16 20.73 -18.09
CA ALA A 134 1.03 20.34 -18.93
C ALA A 134 -0.28 20.24 -18.13
N LEU A 135 -0.23 19.75 -16.89
CA LEU A 135 -1.40 19.66 -16.01
C LEU A 135 -1.96 21.01 -15.58
N ARG A 136 -1.10 22.04 -15.47
CA ARG A 136 -1.51 23.39 -15.07
C ARG A 136 -2.69 23.91 -15.90
N ARG A 137 -2.61 23.81 -17.23
CA ARG A 137 -3.67 24.30 -18.14
C ARG A 137 -4.98 23.52 -17.97
N THR A 138 -4.87 22.21 -17.81
CA THR A 138 -6.02 21.32 -17.59
C THR A 138 -6.72 21.66 -16.27
N MET A 139 -5.94 21.89 -15.21
CA MET A 139 -6.47 22.24 -13.90
C MET A 139 -7.22 23.58 -13.93
N GLU A 140 -6.70 24.58 -14.65
CA GLU A 140 -7.37 25.87 -14.82
C GLU A 140 -8.66 25.75 -15.66
N THR A 141 -8.58 25.08 -16.81
CA THR A 141 -9.70 24.96 -17.78
C THR A 141 -10.88 24.19 -17.20
N TYR A 142 -10.61 23.09 -16.49
CA TYR A 142 -11.64 22.19 -15.95
C TYR A 142 -11.89 22.39 -14.45
N SER A 143 -11.39 23.47 -13.85
CA SER A 143 -11.52 23.80 -12.42
C SER A 143 -12.96 23.82 -11.89
N LYS A 144 -13.97 24.02 -12.76
CA LYS A 144 -15.40 23.98 -12.37
C LYS A 144 -15.90 22.55 -12.18
N VAL A 145 -15.51 21.63 -13.06
CA VAL A 145 -16.04 20.26 -13.14
C VAL A 145 -15.12 19.21 -12.54
N THR A 146 -13.84 19.51 -12.35
CA THR A 146 -12.83 18.56 -11.88
C THR A 146 -12.00 19.19 -10.76
N ARG A 147 -11.75 18.42 -9.70
CA ARG A 147 -10.85 18.75 -8.60
C ARG A 147 -9.65 17.81 -8.63
N PHE A 148 -8.51 18.30 -8.19
CA PHE A 148 -7.26 17.55 -8.17
C PHE A 148 -6.81 17.40 -6.72
N ILE A 149 -6.39 16.19 -6.36
CA ILE A 149 -5.72 15.87 -5.11
C ILE A 149 -4.33 15.36 -5.48
N PHE A 150 -3.31 16.15 -5.18
CA PHE A 150 -1.92 15.76 -5.37
C PHE A 150 -1.39 15.19 -4.05
N ILE A 151 -0.72 14.05 -4.13
CA ILE A 151 -0.06 13.43 -2.98
C ILE A 151 1.43 13.34 -3.29
N CYS A 152 2.26 13.86 -2.39
CA CYS A 152 3.71 13.78 -2.53
C CYS A 152 4.39 13.64 -1.17
N ASN A 153 5.66 13.25 -1.16
CA ASN A 153 6.46 13.27 0.07
C ASN A 153 7.11 14.65 0.26
N TYR A 154 7.57 15.25 -0.83
CA TYR A 154 8.28 16.53 -0.82
C TYR A 154 7.54 17.60 -1.62
N ILE A 155 7.10 18.66 -0.95
CA ILE A 155 6.47 19.82 -1.62
C ILE A 155 7.41 20.54 -2.59
N SER A 156 8.73 20.50 -2.35
CA SER A 156 9.75 21.13 -3.20
C SER A 156 9.87 20.52 -4.59
N ARG A 157 9.34 19.30 -4.79
CA ARG A 157 9.30 18.62 -6.11
C ARG A 157 8.09 19.04 -6.96
N ILE A 158 7.15 19.77 -6.38
CA ILE A 158 5.96 20.27 -7.09
C ILE A 158 6.23 21.70 -7.56
N ILE A 159 5.94 21.97 -8.82
CA ILE A 159 6.10 23.32 -9.39
C ILE A 159 5.17 24.32 -8.69
N GLU A 160 5.68 25.52 -8.42
CA GLU A 160 4.93 26.58 -7.74
C GLU A 160 3.58 26.94 -8.42
N PRO A 161 3.44 26.91 -9.76
CA PRO A 161 2.15 27.13 -10.41
C PRO A 161 1.05 26.13 -10.00
N LEU A 162 1.39 24.88 -9.67
CA LEU A 162 0.42 23.90 -9.15
C LEU A 162 0.20 24.11 -7.66
N ALA A 163 1.30 24.24 -6.89
CA ALA A 163 1.24 24.38 -5.44
C ALA A 163 0.44 25.61 -4.99
N SER A 164 0.55 26.74 -5.71
CA SER A 164 -0.19 27.98 -5.42
C SER A 164 -1.71 27.89 -5.64
N ARG A 165 -2.19 26.95 -6.45
CA ARG A 165 -3.62 26.75 -6.76
C ARG A 165 -4.27 25.69 -5.88
N CYS A 166 -3.50 25.02 -5.02
CA CYS A 166 -3.97 23.95 -4.15
C CYS A 166 -3.96 24.40 -2.69
N ALA A 167 -4.98 23.98 -1.93
CA ALA A 167 -4.96 24.01 -0.48
C ALA A 167 -3.91 23.00 0.02
N LYS A 168 -2.91 23.50 0.76
CA LYS A 168 -1.76 22.73 1.22
C LYS A 168 -2.08 22.10 2.58
N PHE A 169 -2.02 20.78 2.69
CA PHE A 169 -2.20 20.04 3.92
C PHE A 169 -0.93 19.26 4.26
N ARG A 170 -0.33 19.60 5.40
CA ARG A 170 0.89 18.97 5.89
C ARG A 170 0.55 17.79 6.81
N PHE A 171 0.93 16.60 6.39
CA PHE A 171 0.89 15.40 7.21
C PHE A 171 2.22 15.29 7.97
N LYS A 172 2.15 15.23 9.29
CA LYS A 172 3.31 15.04 10.16
C LYS A 172 3.47 13.54 10.45
N PRO A 173 4.65 13.07 10.88
CA PRO A 173 4.77 11.75 11.47
C PRO A 173 3.76 11.55 12.61
N LEU A 174 3.30 10.32 12.78
CA LEU A 174 2.43 9.95 13.89
C LEU A 174 3.15 10.10 15.23
N SER A 175 2.43 10.62 16.22
CA SER A 175 2.86 10.52 17.61
C SER A 175 2.74 9.08 18.08
N ASP A 176 3.64 8.67 18.98
CA ASP A 176 3.68 7.32 19.53
C ASP A 176 2.34 6.93 20.17
N ASP A 177 1.65 7.87 20.84
CA ASP A 177 0.33 7.63 21.45
C ASP A 177 -0.74 7.23 20.43
N ILE A 178 -0.80 7.93 19.29
CA ILE A 178 -1.81 7.67 18.25
C ILE A 178 -1.52 6.34 17.58
N MET A 179 -0.24 6.07 17.30
CA MET A 179 0.21 4.83 16.70
C MET A 179 -0.08 3.64 17.64
N THR A 180 0.23 3.78 18.92
CA THR A 180 -0.05 2.81 19.99
C THR A 180 -1.53 2.46 20.07
N ASN A 181 -2.40 3.48 20.11
CA ASN A 181 -3.85 3.26 20.13
C ASN A 181 -4.35 2.51 18.89
N ARG A 182 -3.79 2.82 17.71
CA ARG A 182 -4.19 2.14 16.47
C ARG A 182 -3.69 0.71 16.40
N ILE A 183 -2.47 0.44 16.85
CA ILE A 183 -1.91 -0.91 16.94
C ILE A 183 -2.73 -1.76 17.91
N LEU A 184 -3.06 -1.20 19.08
CA LEU A 184 -3.87 -1.90 20.09
C LEU A 184 -5.27 -2.27 19.56
N HIS A 185 -5.89 -1.38 18.79
CA HIS A 185 -7.15 -1.68 18.11
C HIS A 185 -7.01 -2.86 17.14
N ILE A 186 -5.96 -2.88 16.31
CA ILE A 186 -5.70 -4.00 15.38
C ILE A 186 -5.45 -5.30 16.15
N CYS A 187 -4.69 -5.24 17.24
CA CYS A 187 -4.41 -6.42 18.07
C CYS A 187 -5.68 -6.98 18.70
N THR A 188 -6.60 -6.11 19.15
CA THR A 188 -7.88 -6.52 19.74
C THR A 188 -8.77 -7.22 18.70
N GLU A 189 -8.82 -6.71 17.47
CA GLU A 189 -9.60 -7.29 16.37
C GLU A 189 -9.02 -8.61 15.86
N GLU A 190 -7.69 -8.77 15.87
CA GLU A 190 -7.00 -10.01 15.45
C GLU A 190 -6.80 -11.01 16.62
N GLY A 191 -7.11 -10.62 17.85
CA GLY A 191 -6.92 -11.46 19.04
C GLY A 191 -5.45 -11.66 19.43
N LEU A 192 -4.57 -10.72 19.11
CA LEU A 192 -3.15 -10.73 19.50
C LEU A 192 -2.95 -10.06 20.87
N ASN A 193 -2.19 -10.72 21.75
CA ASN A 193 -1.72 -10.14 23.00
C ASN A 193 -0.27 -9.65 22.80
N LEU A 194 -0.08 -8.34 22.78
CA LEU A 194 1.24 -7.71 22.75
C LEU A 194 1.64 -7.25 24.14
N ASP A 195 2.90 -7.52 24.51
CA ASP A 195 3.49 -6.92 25.69
C ASP A 195 3.68 -5.40 25.51
N PRO A 196 3.50 -4.59 26.57
CA PRO A 196 3.70 -3.14 26.50
C PRO A 196 5.09 -2.74 26.02
N GLU A 197 6.12 -3.54 26.33
CA GLU A 197 7.49 -3.32 25.89
C GLU A 197 7.67 -3.58 24.38
N ALA A 198 7.01 -4.60 23.84
CA ALA A 198 6.98 -4.87 22.40
C ALA A 198 6.28 -3.75 21.65
N LEU A 199 5.19 -3.19 22.21
CA LEU A 199 4.46 -2.07 21.64
C LEU A 199 5.31 -0.78 21.59
N ALA A 200 6.04 -0.47 22.67
CA ALA A 200 6.96 0.66 22.71
C ALA A 200 8.12 0.48 21.71
N THR A 201 8.64 -0.73 21.60
CA THR A 201 9.71 -1.08 20.65
C THR A 201 9.23 -0.93 19.21
N LEU A 202 8.04 -1.45 18.89
CA LEU A 202 7.41 -1.31 17.59
C LEU A 202 7.20 0.17 17.21
N SER A 203 6.77 0.99 18.18
CA SER A 203 6.60 2.43 17.98
C SER A 203 7.92 3.11 17.63
N SER A 204 8.98 2.81 18.39
CA SER A 204 10.32 3.36 18.20
C SER A 204 10.93 2.97 16.84
N ILE A 205 10.81 1.70 16.45
CA ILE A 205 11.33 1.19 15.16
C ILE A 205 10.57 1.81 13.99
N SER A 206 9.27 2.05 14.15
CA SER A 206 8.42 2.53 13.05
C SER A 206 8.59 4.03 12.77
N GLN A 207 9.20 4.81 13.68
CA GLN A 207 9.51 6.23 13.50
C GLN A 207 8.32 7.07 13.00
N GLY A 208 7.10 6.75 13.46
CA GLY A 208 5.86 7.43 13.06
C GLY A 208 5.27 7.01 11.71
N ASP A 209 5.76 5.93 11.10
CA ASP A 209 5.18 5.26 9.94
C ASP A 209 4.28 4.08 10.36
N LEU A 210 2.97 4.29 10.32
CA LEU A 210 2.00 3.26 10.71
C LEU A 210 1.96 2.09 9.73
N ARG A 211 2.26 2.31 8.44
CA ARG A 211 2.29 1.22 7.47
C ARG A 211 3.37 0.23 7.88
N ARG A 212 4.58 0.73 8.19
CA ARG A 212 5.69 -0.09 8.67
C ARG A 212 5.34 -0.83 9.96
N ALA A 213 4.72 -0.15 10.93
CA ALA A 213 4.29 -0.78 12.18
C ALA A 213 3.33 -1.95 11.95
N ILE A 214 2.32 -1.76 11.09
CA ILE A 214 1.34 -2.79 10.75
C ILE A 214 2.01 -3.93 9.98
N THR A 215 2.92 -3.61 9.06
CA THR A 215 3.68 -4.59 8.29
C THR A 215 4.52 -5.50 9.19
N TYR A 216 5.21 -4.95 10.19
CA TYR A 216 5.97 -5.76 11.15
C TYR A 216 5.09 -6.59 12.08
N LEU A 217 3.90 -6.07 12.42
CA LEU A 217 2.95 -6.79 13.26
C LEU A 217 2.28 -7.94 12.50
N GLN A 218 2.11 -7.81 11.19
CA GLN A 218 1.38 -8.76 10.39
C GLN A 218 2.14 -10.07 10.21
N VAL A 219 1.54 -11.14 10.73
CA VAL A 219 1.96 -12.53 10.51
C VAL A 219 1.27 -13.05 9.25
N ILE A 220 2.02 -13.63 8.30
CA ILE A 220 1.41 -14.25 7.12
C ILE A 220 0.65 -15.51 7.57
N PRO A 221 -0.57 -15.78 7.06
CA PRO A 221 -1.31 -16.96 7.46
C PRO A 221 -0.50 -18.24 7.20
N GLN A 222 -0.42 -19.12 8.20
CA GLN A 222 0.33 -20.38 8.09
C GLN A 222 -0.08 -21.22 6.86
N ALA A 223 -1.35 -21.15 6.45
CA ALA A 223 -1.84 -21.83 5.26
C ALA A 223 -1.11 -21.41 3.98
N VAL A 224 -0.75 -20.13 3.84
CA VAL A 224 -0.03 -19.60 2.67
C VAL A 224 1.43 -20.08 2.68
N VAL A 225 2.09 -20.00 3.84
CA VAL A 225 3.47 -20.49 4.02
C VAL A 225 3.55 -21.99 3.76
N GLN A 226 2.60 -22.76 4.29
CA GLN A 226 2.50 -24.20 4.06
C GLN A 226 2.17 -24.56 2.61
N ALA A 227 1.32 -23.78 1.94
CA ALA A 227 1.02 -23.98 0.52
C ALA A 227 2.29 -23.80 -0.34
N LEU A 228 3.06 -22.73 -0.10
CA LEU A 228 4.34 -22.50 -0.78
C LEU A 228 5.35 -23.62 -0.48
N PHE A 229 5.46 -24.05 0.77
CA PHE A 229 6.35 -25.13 1.16
C PHE A 229 5.95 -26.50 0.57
N ALA A 230 4.65 -26.79 0.53
CA ALA A 230 4.11 -28.00 -0.10
C ALA A 230 4.33 -27.98 -1.62
N ALA A 231 4.19 -26.82 -2.26
CA ALA A 231 4.55 -26.63 -3.65
C ALA A 231 6.03 -26.94 -3.88
N CYS A 232 6.91 -26.43 -3.00
CA CYS A 232 8.34 -26.72 -3.08
C CYS A 232 8.65 -28.22 -2.92
N LYS A 233 7.93 -28.91 -2.03
CA LYS A 233 8.06 -30.38 -1.84
C LYS A 233 7.57 -31.19 -3.03
N SER A 234 6.57 -30.70 -3.75
CA SER A 234 6.02 -31.41 -4.92
C SER A 234 7.00 -31.49 -6.09
N GLY A 235 7.99 -30.59 -6.15
CA GLY A 235 8.92 -30.48 -7.27
C GLY A 235 8.30 -29.88 -8.54
N ASP A 236 7.04 -29.44 -8.50
CA ASP A 236 6.37 -28.76 -9.62
C ASP A 236 6.65 -27.24 -9.59
N PHE A 237 7.43 -26.77 -10.58
CA PHE A 237 7.83 -25.37 -10.68
C PHE A 237 6.64 -24.47 -11.03
N ASP A 238 5.70 -24.94 -11.84
CA ASP A 238 4.54 -24.13 -12.24
C ASP A 238 3.63 -23.87 -11.03
N LEU A 239 3.50 -24.88 -10.15
CA LEU A 239 2.75 -24.76 -8.91
C LEU A 239 3.47 -23.82 -7.93
N ALA A 240 4.78 -23.95 -7.76
CA ALA A 240 5.56 -23.03 -6.92
C ALA A 240 5.47 -21.58 -7.44
N ASN A 241 5.64 -21.36 -8.74
CA ASN A 241 5.53 -20.04 -9.36
C ASN A 241 4.12 -19.44 -9.17
N LYS A 242 3.07 -20.26 -9.28
CA LYS A 242 1.70 -19.82 -9.00
C LYS A 242 1.55 -19.35 -7.55
N GLU A 243 2.07 -20.09 -6.57
CA GLU A 243 2.00 -19.67 -5.17
C GLU A 243 2.83 -18.39 -4.90
N VAL A 244 4.01 -18.26 -5.52
CA VAL A 244 4.80 -17.01 -5.46
C VAL A 244 3.99 -15.83 -6.01
N ASN A 245 3.34 -15.99 -7.17
CA ASN A 245 2.48 -14.95 -7.74
C ASN A 245 1.30 -14.62 -6.83
N ASN A 246 0.69 -15.62 -6.17
CA ASN A 246 -0.38 -15.38 -5.20
C ASN A 246 0.12 -14.54 -4.02
N VAL A 247 1.29 -14.85 -3.46
CA VAL A 247 1.88 -14.12 -2.33
C VAL A 247 2.12 -12.65 -2.69
N ILE A 248 2.68 -12.39 -3.87
CA ILE A 248 2.93 -11.04 -4.37
C ILE A 248 1.62 -10.31 -4.69
N ALA A 249 0.64 -10.98 -5.30
CA ALA A 249 -0.66 -10.40 -5.63
C ALA A 249 -1.49 -10.08 -4.38
N GLU A 250 -1.39 -10.89 -3.32
CA GLU A 250 -1.98 -10.60 -2.02
C GLU A 250 -1.22 -9.48 -1.30
N GLY A 251 0.03 -9.20 -1.67
CA GLY A 251 0.80 -8.08 -1.12
C GLY A 251 1.40 -8.37 0.26
N TYR A 252 1.75 -9.64 0.53
CA TYR A 252 2.50 -9.96 1.74
C TYR A 252 3.97 -9.56 1.59
N PRO A 253 4.60 -9.03 2.66
CA PRO A 253 6.03 -8.73 2.65
C PRO A 253 6.86 -10.01 2.50
N VAL A 254 7.74 -10.06 1.50
CA VAL A 254 8.59 -11.24 1.25
C VAL A 254 9.60 -11.48 2.37
N SER A 255 10.11 -10.41 3.01
CA SER A 255 10.98 -10.54 4.19
C SER A 255 10.31 -11.31 5.33
N GLN A 256 9.03 -11.03 5.59
CA GLN A 256 8.25 -11.76 6.58
C GLN A 256 7.97 -13.21 6.14
N MET A 257 7.77 -13.44 4.84
CA MET A 257 7.64 -14.78 4.28
C MET A 257 8.91 -15.60 4.50
N PHE A 258 10.09 -15.01 4.31
CA PHE A 258 11.37 -15.69 4.53
C PHE A 258 11.57 -16.09 5.99
N LEU A 259 11.25 -15.20 6.94
CA LEU A 259 11.33 -15.50 8.37
C LEU A 259 10.43 -16.68 8.74
N GLN A 260 9.17 -16.68 8.29
CA GLN A 260 8.23 -17.75 8.63
C GLN A 260 8.52 -19.06 7.89
N LEU A 261 8.97 -18.99 6.63
CA LEU A 261 9.38 -20.16 5.88
C LEU A 261 10.60 -20.81 6.53
N MET A 262 11.55 -20.00 7.03
CA MET A 262 12.69 -20.50 7.81
C MET A 262 12.24 -21.26 9.06
N GLU A 263 11.31 -20.72 9.85
CA GLU A 263 10.76 -21.43 11.01
C GLU A 263 10.16 -22.79 10.63
N VAL A 264 9.30 -22.83 9.60
CA VAL A 264 8.69 -24.06 9.11
C VAL A 264 9.72 -25.09 8.65
N ILE A 265 10.78 -24.67 7.95
CA ILE A 265 11.84 -25.56 7.47
C ILE A 265 12.69 -26.09 8.63
N VAL A 266 13.02 -25.24 9.60
CA VAL A 266 13.83 -25.63 10.77
C VAL A 266 13.07 -26.66 11.61
N GLU A 267 11.77 -26.46 11.83
CA GLU A 267 10.90 -27.38 12.57
C GLU A 267 10.51 -28.66 11.81
N ALA A 268 10.67 -28.67 10.48
CA ALA A 268 10.32 -29.82 9.66
C ALA A 268 11.16 -31.06 10.00
N ASN A 269 10.52 -32.14 10.43
CA ASN A 269 11.21 -33.40 10.76
C ASN A 269 11.46 -34.31 9.55
N ASP A 270 10.90 -33.98 8.39
CA ASP A 270 10.97 -34.79 7.18
C ASP A 270 12.06 -34.34 6.19
N ILE A 271 12.95 -33.45 6.63
CA ILE A 271 14.05 -32.87 5.84
C ILE A 271 15.36 -33.13 6.58
N THR A 272 16.43 -33.48 5.85
CA THR A 272 17.76 -33.71 6.44
C THR A 272 18.43 -32.39 6.85
N ASP A 273 19.34 -32.45 7.83
CA ASP A 273 20.08 -31.26 8.28
C ASP A 273 20.89 -30.60 7.15
N GLU A 274 21.40 -31.40 6.20
CA GLU A 274 22.09 -30.87 5.02
C GLU A 274 21.14 -30.09 4.11
N GLN A 275 19.95 -30.62 3.85
CA GLN A 275 18.93 -29.93 3.07
C GLN A 275 18.48 -28.64 3.77
N LYS A 276 18.24 -28.69 5.09
CA LYS A 276 17.90 -27.50 5.90
C LYS A 276 18.99 -26.43 5.81
N ALA A 277 20.25 -26.81 5.96
CA ALA A 277 21.39 -25.89 5.89
C ALA A 277 21.47 -25.21 4.51
N ARG A 278 21.30 -25.97 3.42
CA ARG A 278 21.29 -25.43 2.05
C ARG A 278 20.18 -24.41 1.84
N ILE A 279 18.96 -24.72 2.31
CA ILE A 279 17.82 -23.83 2.16
C ILE A 279 18.01 -22.56 3.01
N CYS A 280 18.44 -22.70 4.27
CA CYS A 280 18.67 -21.56 5.17
C CYS A 280 19.77 -20.63 4.63
N SER A 281 20.84 -21.18 4.05
CA SER A 281 21.88 -20.37 3.39
C SER A 281 21.29 -19.52 2.27
N LYS A 282 20.42 -20.09 1.44
CA LYS A 282 19.81 -19.37 0.32
C LYS A 282 18.80 -18.33 0.78
N LEU A 283 18.02 -18.63 1.83
CA LEU A 283 17.14 -17.67 2.48
C LEU A 283 17.91 -16.46 2.99
N GLY A 284 19.07 -16.66 3.63
CA GLY A 284 19.91 -15.55 4.12
C GLY A 284 20.49 -14.68 2.99
N GLU A 285 20.90 -15.29 1.88
CA GLU A 285 21.35 -14.55 0.69
C GLU A 285 20.22 -13.70 0.10
N ALA A 286 19.03 -14.28 -0.05
CA ALA A 286 17.88 -13.58 -0.60
C ALA A 286 17.39 -12.46 0.32
N ASP A 287 17.36 -12.68 1.64
CA ASP A 287 17.00 -11.66 2.62
C ASP A 287 17.96 -10.47 2.58
N LYS A 288 19.27 -10.72 2.45
CA LYS A 288 20.25 -9.65 2.20
C LYS A 288 19.95 -8.89 0.91
N CYS A 289 19.66 -9.59 -0.19
CA CYS A 289 19.31 -8.94 -1.46
C CYS A 289 18.05 -8.07 -1.33
N LEU A 290 17.05 -8.49 -0.55
CA LEU A 290 15.86 -7.68 -0.28
C LEU A 290 16.21 -6.40 0.48
N ILE A 291 17.10 -6.49 1.48
CA ILE A 291 17.60 -5.31 2.22
C ILE A 291 18.34 -4.35 1.27
N ASP A 292 19.09 -4.89 0.31
CA ASP A 292 19.79 -4.13 -0.72
C ASP A 292 18.85 -3.56 -1.81
N GLY A 293 17.54 -3.82 -1.73
CA GLY A 293 16.51 -3.28 -2.62
C GLY A 293 16.28 -4.11 -3.90
N ALA A 294 16.58 -5.41 -3.86
CA ALA A 294 16.26 -6.32 -4.96
C ALA A 294 14.73 -6.53 -5.13
N ASP A 295 14.34 -6.98 -6.32
CA ASP A 295 12.94 -7.27 -6.65
C ASP A 295 12.38 -8.44 -5.82
N GLU A 296 11.30 -8.18 -5.10
CA GLU A 296 10.66 -9.12 -4.17
C GLU A 296 10.20 -10.42 -4.85
N TYR A 297 9.62 -10.33 -6.05
CA TYR A 297 9.14 -11.48 -6.80
C TYR A 297 10.30 -12.38 -7.21
N LEU A 298 11.37 -11.80 -7.77
CA LEU A 298 12.54 -12.55 -8.21
C LEU A 298 13.26 -13.24 -7.04
N GLN A 299 13.40 -12.55 -5.90
CA GLN A 299 14.03 -13.16 -4.71
C GLN A 299 13.19 -14.32 -4.15
N LEU A 300 11.87 -14.15 -4.06
CA LEU A 300 10.99 -15.21 -3.56
C LEU A 300 10.98 -16.43 -4.49
N LEU A 301 10.98 -16.20 -5.81
CA LEU A 301 11.04 -17.27 -6.81
C LEU A 301 12.39 -18.02 -6.77
N ASP A 302 13.50 -17.31 -6.58
CA ASP A 302 14.83 -17.91 -6.45
C ASP A 302 14.90 -18.80 -5.20
N VAL A 303 14.39 -18.33 -4.06
CA VAL A 303 14.29 -19.13 -2.83
C VAL A 303 13.42 -20.37 -3.03
N ALA A 304 12.23 -20.23 -3.62
CA ALA A 304 11.34 -21.35 -3.88
C ALA A 304 12.01 -22.41 -4.79
N SER A 305 12.67 -21.96 -5.86
CA SER A 305 13.38 -22.84 -6.81
C SER A 305 14.54 -23.58 -6.16
N ASN A 306 15.36 -22.89 -5.35
CA ASN A 306 16.46 -23.52 -4.63
C ASN A 306 15.97 -24.47 -3.53
N THR A 307 14.85 -24.13 -2.88
CA THR A 307 14.19 -25.00 -1.91
C THR A 307 13.75 -26.31 -2.57
N MET A 308 13.10 -26.24 -3.72
CA MET A 308 12.76 -27.41 -4.53
C MET A 308 13.98 -28.25 -4.89
N ARG A 309 15.05 -27.61 -5.39
CA ARG A 309 16.31 -28.31 -5.75
C ARG A 309 16.92 -29.03 -4.56
N ALA A 310 16.94 -28.39 -3.39
CA ALA A 310 17.46 -28.97 -2.15
C ALA A 310 16.63 -30.18 -1.71
N LEU A 311 15.30 -30.08 -1.76
CA LEU A 311 14.38 -31.17 -1.39
C LEU A 311 14.46 -32.36 -2.35
N CYS A 312 14.66 -32.11 -3.66
CA CYS A 312 14.84 -33.13 -4.68
C CYS A 312 16.26 -33.72 -4.76
N ASN A 313 17.18 -33.36 -3.85
CA ASN A 313 18.58 -33.78 -3.85
C ASN A 313 19.31 -33.54 -5.18
N MET A 314 18.97 -32.47 -5.91
CA MET A 314 19.73 -32.12 -7.11
C MET A 314 21.11 -31.57 -6.72
N PRO A 315 22.18 -31.94 -7.45
CA PRO A 315 23.51 -31.41 -7.20
C PRO A 315 23.53 -29.88 -7.40
N GLN A 316 24.34 -29.19 -6.57
CA GLN A 316 24.65 -27.79 -6.79
C GLN A 316 25.37 -27.66 -8.14
N GLU A 317 24.94 -26.72 -8.98
CA GLU A 317 25.85 -26.21 -9.99
C GLU A 317 26.94 -25.48 -9.20
N PHE A 318 28.14 -26.06 -9.17
CA PHE A 318 29.31 -25.35 -8.66
C PHE A 318 29.40 -24.03 -9.42
N SER A 319 29.24 -22.92 -8.69
CA SER A 319 29.57 -21.60 -9.20
C SER A 319 31.04 -21.65 -9.63
N TYR A 320 31.29 -21.53 -10.93
CA TYR A 320 32.65 -21.30 -11.42
C TYR A 320 33.16 -20.01 -10.75
N THR A 321 34.22 -20.16 -9.97
CA THR A 321 35.07 -19.10 -9.40
C THR A 321 35.41 -18.02 -10.41
#